data_AF-A0A6M1ZDJ2-F1
#
_entry.id   AF-A0A6M1ZDJ2-F1
#
_cell.length_a   1.000
_cell.length_b   1.000
_cell.length_c   1.000
_cell.angle_alpha   90.00
_cell.angle_beta   90.00
_cell.angle_gamma   90.00
#
_symmetry.space_group_name_H-M   'P 1'
#
loop_
_entity.id
_entity.type
_entity.pdbx_description
1 polymer ?
#
loop_
_entity_poly.entity_id
_entity_poly.type
_entity_poly.pdbx_seq_one_letter_code
_entity_poly.pdbx_strand_id
1 'polypeptide(L)'
;MNLKRILGLIILVIGVGLVIYGYYGKQDMAAARADIDSKTAIIPNNPIKGIVKGELQSRVDQYEGPVRMLFIGGAALIVIGGVLLIFGRSRKNAK
;
A
#
# COMPACT_ATOMS: atom_id res chain seq x y z
N MET A 1 -0.97 -8.22 -31.34
CA MET A 1 -0.60 -7.14 -30.40
C MET A 1 0.82 -7.41 -29.90
N ASN A 2 1.73 -6.42 -29.89
CA ASN A 2 3.15 -6.69 -29.56
C ASN A 2 3.27 -7.15 -28.10
N LEU A 3 3.88 -8.32 -27.86
CA LEU A 3 4.05 -8.94 -26.52
C LEU A 3 4.52 -7.95 -25.44
N LYS A 4 5.43 -7.03 -25.79
CA LYS A 4 5.94 -5.97 -24.91
C LYS A 4 4.87 -5.02 -24.38
N ARG A 5 3.83 -4.71 -25.18
CA ARG A 5 2.69 -3.90 -24.74
C ARG A 5 1.79 -4.66 -23.79
N ILE A 6 1.54 -5.94 -24.05
CA ILE A 6 0.75 -6.80 -23.16
C ILE A 6 1.43 -6.88 -21.79
N LEU A 7 2.74 -7.15 -21.78
CA LEU A 7 3.53 -7.19 -20.55
C LEU A 7 3.53 -5.85 -19.80
N GLY A 8 3.72 -4.73 -20.50
CA GLY A 8 3.64 -3.40 -19.88
C GLY A 8 2.26 -3.12 -19.25
N LEU A 9 1.18 -3.54 -19.90
CA LEU A 9 -0.19 -3.37 -19.41
C LEU A 9 -0.46 -4.25 -18.17
N ILE A 10 0.01 -5.50 -18.18
CA ILE A 10 -0.08 -6.40 -17.02
C ILE A 10 0.66 -5.82 -15.81
N ILE A 11 1.91 -5.36 -16.01
CA ILE A 11 2.72 -4.75 -14.93
C ILE A 11 2.01 -3.53 -14.34
N LEU A 12 1.37 -2.71 -15.19
CA LEU A 12 0.64 -1.52 -14.77
C LEU A 12 -0.59 -1.89 -13.93
N VAL A 13 -1.34 -2.92 -14.32
CA VAL A 13 -2.49 -3.44 -13.54
C VAL A 13 -2.04 -3.97 -12.18
N ILE A 14 -0.94 -4.73 -12.13
CA ILE A 14 -0.36 -5.23 -10.88
C ILE A 14 0.07 -4.06 -9.99
N GLY A 15 0.76 -3.07 -10.55
CA GLY A 15 1.19 -1.89 -9.81
C GLY A 15 0.04 -1.10 -9.20
N VAL A 16 -1.03 -0.88 -9.97
CA VAL A 16 -2.26 -0.24 -9.46
C VAL A 16 -2.91 -1.08 -8.37
N GLY A 17 -3.00 -2.40 -8.55
CA GLY A 17 -3.54 -3.31 -7.53
C GLY A 17 -2.76 -3.24 -6.22
N LEU A 18 -1.43 -3.19 -6.27
CA LEU A 18 -0.57 -3.06 -5.07
C LEU A 18 -0.77 -1.73 -4.35
N VAL A 19 -0.91 -0.62 -5.09
CA VAL A 19 -1.20 0.70 -4.50
C VAL A 19 -2.57 0.72 -3.82
N ILE A 20 -3.59 0.15 -4.47
CA ILE A 20 -4.94 0.04 -3.90
C ILE A 20 -4.90 -0.81 -2.62
N TYR A 21 -4.24 -1.96 -2.66
CA TYR A 21 -4.11 -2.84 -1.50
C TYR A 21 -3.36 -2.16 -0.34
N GLY A 22 -2.27 -1.44 -0.63
CA GLY A 22 -1.59 -0.61 0.36
C GLY A 22 -2.50 0.47 0.96
N TYR A 23 -3.37 1.07 0.15
CA TYR A 23 -4.34 2.06 0.63
C TYR A 23 -5.36 1.47 1.59
N TYR A 24 -5.94 0.30 1.28
CA TYR A 24 -6.81 -0.43 2.20
C TYR A 24 -6.10 -0.80 3.50
N GLY A 25 -4.87 -1.33 3.41
CA GLY A 25 -4.07 -1.65 4.61
C GLY A 25 -3.84 -0.44 5.50
N LYS A 26 -3.61 0.75 4.92
CA LYS A 26 -3.49 1.99 5.69
C LYS A 26 -4.80 2.39 6.38
N GLN A 27 -5.95 2.19 5.72
CA GLN A 27 -7.25 2.45 6.33
C GLN A 27 -7.54 1.48 7.49
N ASP A 28 -7.29 0.19 7.31
CA ASP A 28 -7.48 -0.83 8.35
C ASP A 28 -6.59 -0.56 9.57
N MET A 29 -5.35 -0.13 9.36
CA MET A 29 -4.47 0.30 10.45
C MET A 29 -5.00 1.52 11.19
N ALA A 30 -5.55 2.51 10.47
CA ALA A 30 -6.16 3.68 11.09
C ALA A 30 -7.42 3.31 11.90
N ALA A 31 -8.25 2.41 11.36
CA ALA A 31 -9.42 1.88 12.05
C ALA A 31 -9.02 1.09 13.31
N ALA A 32 -7.98 0.25 13.24
CA ALA A 32 -7.47 -0.49 14.38
C ALA A 32 -6.92 0.45 15.47
N ARG A 33 -6.18 1.50 15.10
CA ARG A 33 -5.73 2.53 16.06
C ARG A 33 -6.92 3.23 16.74
N ALA A 34 -7.94 3.59 15.98
CA ALA A 34 -9.16 4.21 16.52
C ALA A 34 -9.95 3.26 17.44
N ASP A 35 -10.01 1.97 17.11
CA ASP A 35 -10.67 0.95 17.94
C ASP A 35 -9.93 0.75 19.27
N ILE A 36 -8.59 0.67 19.24
CA ILE A 36 -7.74 0.63 20.45
C ILE A 36 -7.98 1.86 21.32
N ASP A 37 -8.04 3.05 20.72
CA ASP A 37 -8.31 4.30 21.43
C ASP A 37 -9.70 4.28 22.09
N SER A 38 -10.72 3.81 21.38
CA SER A 38 -12.09 3.72 21.91
C SER A 38 -12.21 2.73 23.07
N LYS A 39 -11.61 1.55 22.95
CA LYS A 39 -11.66 0.50 23.98
C LYS A 39 -10.84 0.87 25.21
N THR A 40 -9.71 1.53 25.02
CA THR A 40 -8.90 2.00 26.14
C THR A 40 -9.53 3.19 26.84
N ALA A 41 -10.22 4.09 26.12
CA ALA A 41 -10.92 5.24 26.71
C ALA A 41 -11.94 4.85 27.79
N ILE A 42 -12.63 3.72 27.62
CA ILE A 42 -13.67 3.21 28.54
C ILE A 42 -13.08 2.62 29.83
N ILE A 43 -11.79 2.25 29.84
CA ILE A 43 -11.14 1.69 31.03
C ILE A 43 -10.78 2.82 32.02
N PRO A 44 -11.25 2.77 33.29
CA PRO A 44 -10.97 3.79 34.30
C PRO A 44 -9.46 3.95 34.55
N ASN A 45 -9.03 5.13 35.02
CA ASN A 45 -7.62 5.53 35.20
C ASN A 45 -6.78 4.47 35.92
N ASN A 46 -6.18 3.58 35.13
CA ASN A 46 -5.31 2.52 35.58
C ASN A 46 -3.97 2.70 34.88
N PRO A 47 -2.84 2.74 35.62
CA PRO A 47 -1.51 2.91 35.03
C PRO A 47 -1.17 1.86 33.96
N ILE A 48 -1.80 0.68 34.00
CA ILE A 48 -1.62 -0.40 33.01
C ILE A 48 -2.20 -0.03 31.63
N LYS A 49 -3.18 0.88 31.56
CA LYS A 49 -3.85 1.31 30.32
C LYS A 49 -2.88 1.89 29.29
N GLY A 50 -1.90 2.68 29.73
CA GLY A 50 -0.91 3.28 28.84
C GLY A 50 0.02 2.25 28.21
N ILE A 51 0.42 1.23 28.99
CA ILE A 51 1.29 0.15 28.55
C ILE A 51 0.58 -0.73 27.52
N VAL A 52 -0.66 -1.16 27.81
CA VAL A 52 -1.46 -2.00 26.90
C VAL A 52 -1.80 -1.26 25.62
N LYS A 53 -2.17 0.02 25.72
CA LYS A 53 -2.41 0.88 24.54
C LYS A 53 -1.15 0.98 23.67
N GLY A 54 0.01 1.25 24.28
CA GLY A 54 1.28 1.35 23.56
C GLY A 54 1.69 0.04 22.89
N GLU A 55 1.49 -1.10 23.54
CA GLU A 55 1.80 -2.40 22.94
C GLU A 55 0.88 -2.74 21.76
N LEU A 56 -0.43 -2.47 21.90
CA LEU A 56 -1.39 -2.68 20.81
C LEU A 56 -1.13 -1.75 19.62
N GLN A 57 -0.81 -0.48 19.87
CA GLN A 57 -0.43 0.46 18.81
C GLN A 57 0.88 0.01 18.12
N SER A 58 1.89 -0.41 18.89
CA SER A 58 3.15 -0.93 18.36
C SER A 58 2.95 -2.13 17.44
N ARG A 59 2.02 -3.04 17.77
CA ARG A 59 1.66 -4.17 16.89
C ARG A 59 1.05 -3.70 15.58
N VAL A 60 0.21 -2.66 15.61
CA VAL A 60 -0.36 -2.06 14.39
C VAL A 60 0.76 -1.40 13.57
N ASP A 61 1.70 -0.70 14.21
CA ASP A 61 2.80 0.00 13.54
C ASP A 61 3.76 -0.94 12.80
N GLN A 62 3.89 -2.20 13.23
CA GLN A 62 4.67 -3.21 12.51
C GLN A 62 4.14 -3.46 11.07
N TYR A 63 2.85 -3.22 10.82
CA TYR A 63 2.26 -3.34 9.49
C TYR A 63 2.50 -2.10 8.62
N GLU A 64 2.96 -0.98 9.19
CA GLU A 64 3.19 0.26 8.45
C GLU A 64 4.33 0.09 7.45
N GLY A 65 5.39 -0.63 7.84
CA GLY A 65 6.54 -0.95 6.99
C GLY A 65 6.13 -1.70 5.71
N PRO A 66 5.49 -2.87 5.82
CA PRO A 66 4.95 -3.62 4.68
C PRO A 66 4.00 -2.80 3.81
N VAL A 67 3.04 -2.07 4.41
CA VAL A 67 2.08 -1.23 3.68
C VAL A 67 2.80 -0.14 2.88
N ARG A 68 3.81 0.51 3.47
CA ARG A 68 4.61 1.53 2.80
C ARG A 68 5.46 0.95 1.66
N MET A 69 5.98 -0.27 1.83
CA MET A 69 6.73 -0.97 0.81
C MET A 69 5.84 -1.33 -0.40
N LEU A 70 4.58 -1.71 -0.16
CA LEU A 70 3.58 -1.94 -1.21
C LEU A 70 3.29 -0.68 -2.02
N PHE A 71 3.19 0.48 -1.37
CA PHE A 71 3.04 1.76 -2.06
C PHE A 71 4.24 2.09 -2.95
N ILE A 72 5.46 1.96 -2.42
CA ILE A 72 6.69 2.27 -3.16
C ILE A 72 6.86 1.29 -4.33
N GLY A 73 6.68 -0.01 -4.08
CA GLY A 73 6.77 -1.05 -5.11
C GLY A 73 5.69 -0.91 -6.18
N GLY A 74 4.45 -0.62 -5.77
CA GLY A 74 3.35 -0.35 -6.70
C GLY A 74 3.59 0.87 -7.57
N ALA A 75 4.05 1.99 -7.00
CA ALA A 75 4.42 3.19 -7.75
C ALA A 75 5.56 2.91 -8.75
N ALA A 76 6.60 2.18 -8.33
CA ALA A 76 7.70 1.80 -9.21
C ALA A 76 7.22 0.95 -10.40
N LEU A 77 6.33 -0.03 -10.16
CA LEU A 77 5.75 -0.87 -11.20
C LEU A 77 4.89 -0.07 -12.18
N ILE A 78 4.11 0.90 -11.69
CA ILE A 78 3.33 1.81 -12.55
C ILE A 78 4.26 2.61 -13.48
N VAL A 79 5.35 3.17 -12.95
CA VAL A 79 6.33 3.93 -13.74
C VAL A 79 6.98 3.03 -14.80
N ILE A 80 7.46 1.84 -14.42
CA ILE A 80 8.10 0.88 -15.34
C ILE A 80 7.12 0.42 -16.42
N GLY A 81 5.89 0.06 -16.03
CA GLY A 81 4.82 -0.34 -16.97
C GLY A 81 4.45 0.78 -17.93
N GLY A 82 4.35 2.02 -17.45
CA GLY A 82 4.08 3.21 -18.25
C GLY A 82 5.18 3.48 -19.28
N VAL A 83 6.45 3.42 -18.87
CA VAL A 83 7.61 3.59 -19.75
C VAL A 83 7.62 2.52 -20.85
N LEU A 84 7.38 1.25 -20.51
CA LEU A 84 7.30 0.16 -21.50
C LEU A 84 6.19 0.36 -22.53
N LEU A 85 5.05 0.94 -22.14
CA LEU A 85 3.96 1.27 -23.05
C LEU A 85 4.31 2.43 -24.01
N ILE A 86 4.99 3.47 -23.51
CA ILE A 86 5.40 4.65 -24.31
C ILE A 86 6.49 4.26 -25.33
N PHE A 87 7.57 3.60 -24.89
CA PHE A 87 8.61 3.14 -25.81
C PHE A 87 8.12 2.05 -26.77
N GLY A 88 7.13 1.24 -26.35
CA GLY A 88 6.42 0.30 -27.22
C GLY A 88 5.49 0.96 -28.25
N ARG A 89 5.19 2.26 -28.14
CA ARG A 89 4.50 3.06 -29.17
C ARG A 89 5.46 3.62 -30.21
N SER A 90 6.63 4.12 -29.79
CA SER A 90 7.59 4.79 -30.68
C SER A 90 8.05 3.91 -31.85
N ARG A 91 8.26 2.60 -31.65
CA ARG A 91 8.66 1.67 -32.74
C ARG A 91 7.62 1.44 -33.84
N LYS A 92 6.34 1.77 -33.63
CA LYS A 92 5.29 1.58 -34.66
C LYS A 92 5.06 2.81 -35.54
N ASN A 93 5.50 3.99 -35.10
CA ASN A 93 5.32 5.25 -35.85
C ASN A 93 6.58 5.66 -36.63
N ALA A 94 7.65 4.86 -36.59
CA ALA A 94 8.91 5.09 -37.30
C ALA A 94 9.05 4.22 -38.57
N LYS A 95 7.93 3.76 -39.14
CA LYS A 95 7.88 3.12 -40.46
C LYS A 95 6.93 3.90 -41.34
#